data_AF-A0A7S3NBX2-F1
#
_entry.id   AF-A0A7S3NBX2-F1
#
_cell.length_a   1.000
_cell.length_b   1.000
_cell.length_c   1.000
_cell.angle_alpha   90.00
_cell.angle_beta   90.00
_cell.angle_gamma   90.00
#
_symmetry.space_group_name_H-M   'P 1'
#
loop_
_entity.id
_entity.type
_entity.pdbx_description
1 polymer ?
#
loop_
_entity_poly.entity_id
_entity_poly.type
_entity_poly.pdbx_seq_one_letter_code
_entity_poly.pdbx_strand_id
1 'polypeptide(L)'
;SLQFLNERADIIKKAQALAVNANAAKGLQEVLKSNLGPKGTLKMLVGGAGQIKLTKDGSTLLSEMQIQHPTAAMIGRAANAQDDIVGDGTTTNVLFIGELMRKAETYLTEGIHPRILVDGLESAKIETLKFLEEFKEVLTPDRNLLIDVARASLQTKIHQKMAEQMADIVTDAVLTIRREDNIDLHMVEIMHMKHKLVTDTK
;
A
#
# COMPACT_ATOMS: atom_id res chain seq x y z
N SER A 1 4.24 -38.97 5.08
CA SER A 1 4.38 -38.58 6.51
C SER A 1 3.44 -37.46 6.97
N LEU A 2 2.47 -37.00 6.16
CA LEU A 2 1.40 -36.07 6.59
C LEU A 2 0.10 -36.37 5.80
N GLN A 3 0.26 -36.81 4.55
CA GLN A 3 -0.78 -37.49 3.76
C GLN A 3 -1.36 -38.75 4.43
N PHE A 4 -0.63 -39.33 5.39
CA PHE A 4 -1.12 -40.45 6.22
C PHE A 4 -2.10 -39.99 7.31
N LEU A 5 -2.14 -38.70 7.65
CA LEU A 5 -3.07 -38.13 8.62
C LEU A 5 -4.36 -37.64 7.96
N ASN A 6 -4.28 -37.11 6.74
CA ASN A 6 -5.44 -36.68 5.96
C ASN A 6 -5.14 -36.81 4.46
N GLU A 7 -5.92 -37.65 3.77
CA GLU A 7 -5.76 -37.92 2.34
C GLU A 7 -6.18 -36.74 1.44
N ARG A 8 -7.04 -35.84 1.94
CA ARG A 8 -7.54 -34.66 1.19
C ARG A 8 -6.68 -33.41 1.38
N ALA A 9 -5.54 -33.50 2.06
CA ALA A 9 -4.69 -32.35 2.32
C ALA A 9 -3.72 -32.08 1.17
N ASP A 10 -3.82 -30.90 0.56
CA ASP A 10 -2.86 -30.41 -0.41
C ASP A 10 -1.58 -29.94 0.29
N ILE A 11 -0.42 -30.47 -0.14
CA ILE A 11 0.87 -30.18 0.48
C ILE A 11 1.88 -29.81 -0.58
N ILE A 12 2.44 -28.61 -0.44
CA ILE A 12 3.57 -28.14 -1.24
C ILE A 12 4.83 -28.22 -0.38
N LYS A 13 5.90 -28.86 -0.88
CA LYS A 13 7.10 -29.17 -0.07
C LYS A 13 8.34 -28.41 -0.54
N LYS A 14 9.20 -28.06 0.43
CA LYS A 14 10.58 -27.58 0.23
C LYS A 14 10.66 -26.40 -0.77
N ALA A 15 11.50 -26.53 -1.80
CA ALA A 15 11.74 -25.50 -2.81
C ALA A 15 10.47 -25.13 -3.60
N GLN A 16 9.55 -26.08 -3.81
CA GLN A 16 8.30 -25.80 -4.51
C GLN A 16 7.42 -24.82 -3.74
N ALA A 17 7.43 -24.87 -2.40
CA ALA A 17 6.68 -23.92 -1.58
C ALA A 17 7.26 -22.50 -1.70
N LEU A 18 8.59 -22.38 -1.75
CA LEU A 18 9.26 -21.10 -1.96
C LEU A 18 8.93 -20.51 -3.34
N ALA A 19 8.98 -21.32 -4.39
CA ALA A 19 8.65 -20.89 -5.75
C ALA A 19 7.19 -20.43 -5.87
N VAL A 20 6.25 -21.18 -5.29
CA VAL A 20 4.81 -20.81 -5.28
C VAL A 20 4.59 -19.49 -4.53
N ASN A 21 5.25 -19.31 -3.39
CA ASN A 21 5.17 -18.06 -2.62
C ASN A 21 5.75 -16.86 -3.39
N ALA A 22 6.91 -17.01 -4.01
CA ALA A 22 7.53 -15.97 -4.82
C ALA A 22 6.65 -15.62 -6.02
N ASN A 23 6.09 -16.62 -6.71
CA ASN A 23 5.19 -16.40 -7.84
C ASN A 23 3.91 -15.67 -7.45
N ALA A 24 3.33 -15.97 -6.29
CA ALA A 24 2.16 -15.25 -5.79
C ALA A 24 2.47 -13.78 -5.48
N ALA A 25 3.61 -13.50 -4.84
CA ALA A 25 4.05 -12.13 -4.55
C ALA A 25 4.30 -11.34 -5.85
N LYS A 26 5.02 -11.94 -6.82
CA LYS A 26 5.24 -11.35 -8.15
C LYS A 26 3.93 -11.12 -8.90
N GLY A 27 3.01 -12.08 -8.88
CA GLY A 27 1.69 -11.93 -9.51
C GLY A 27 0.91 -10.74 -8.94
N LEU A 28 0.91 -10.56 -7.61
CA LEU A 28 0.25 -9.45 -6.96
C LEU A 28 0.91 -8.10 -7.28
N GLN A 29 2.25 -8.06 -7.31
CA GLN A 29 3.05 -6.91 -7.75
C GLN A 29 2.65 -6.47 -9.17
N GLU A 30 2.56 -7.41 -10.11
CA GLU A 30 2.21 -7.12 -11.51
C GLU A 30 0.78 -6.56 -11.68
N VAL A 31 -0.16 -6.97 -10.81
CA VAL A 31 -1.52 -6.42 -10.80
C VAL A 31 -1.53 -4.99 -10.26
N LEU A 32 -0.76 -4.70 -9.21
CA LEU A 32 -0.79 -3.41 -8.52
C LEU A 32 0.18 -2.37 -9.11
N LYS A 33 1.19 -2.77 -9.89
CA LYS A 33 2.17 -1.83 -10.49
C LYS A 33 1.53 -0.74 -11.34
N SER A 34 0.41 -1.03 -11.99
CA SER A 34 -0.30 -0.07 -12.83
C SER A 34 -0.87 1.10 -12.04
N ASN A 35 -1.03 0.97 -10.72
CA ASN A 35 -1.68 1.95 -9.87
C ASN A 35 -0.71 2.96 -9.26
N LEU A 36 0.60 2.69 -9.31
CA LEU A 36 1.58 3.51 -8.61
C LEU A 36 1.75 4.89 -9.29
N GLY A 37 1.80 5.93 -8.46
CA GLY A 37 2.12 7.30 -8.88
C GLY A 37 0.96 8.03 -9.58
N PRO A 38 1.12 9.33 -9.89
CA PRO A 38 0.04 10.16 -10.46
C PRO A 38 -0.43 9.68 -11.84
N LYS A 39 0.47 9.09 -12.64
CA LYS A 39 0.16 8.50 -13.95
C LYS A 39 -0.40 7.08 -13.88
N GLY A 40 -0.57 6.52 -12.68
CA GLY A 40 -1.17 5.21 -12.50
C GLY A 40 -2.64 5.18 -12.93
N THR A 41 -3.12 4.01 -13.34
CA THR A 41 -4.47 3.79 -13.86
C THR A 41 -5.49 3.59 -12.74
N LEU A 42 -6.72 4.06 -12.99
CA LEU A 42 -7.87 3.76 -12.13
C LEU A 42 -8.40 2.37 -12.46
N LYS A 43 -8.71 1.57 -11.43
CA LYS A 43 -9.33 0.26 -11.60
C LYS A 43 -10.80 0.33 -11.24
N MET A 44 -11.61 -0.23 -12.12
CA MET A 44 -13.04 -0.44 -11.89
C MET A 44 -13.23 -1.86 -11.37
N LEU A 45 -13.71 -1.99 -10.15
CA LEU A 45 -14.14 -3.24 -9.55
C LEU A 45 -15.65 -3.35 -9.68
N VAL A 46 -16.13 -4.52 -10.11
CA VAL A 46 -17.55 -4.85 -10.18
C VAL A 46 -17.80 -6.00 -9.23
N GLY A 47 -18.58 -5.76 -8.18
CA GLY A 47 -18.95 -6.79 -7.21
C GLY A 47 -20.02 -7.73 -7.78
N GLY A 48 -20.26 -8.86 -7.11
CA GLY A 48 -21.24 -9.86 -7.55
C GLY A 48 -22.68 -9.35 -7.64
N ALA A 49 -23.03 -8.32 -6.85
CA ALA A 49 -24.32 -7.64 -6.89
C ALA A 49 -24.41 -6.51 -7.95
N GLY A 50 -23.37 -6.32 -8.77
CA GLY A 50 -23.28 -5.24 -9.75
C GLY A 50 -22.86 -3.88 -9.18
N GLN A 51 -22.45 -3.82 -7.91
CA GLN A 51 -21.88 -2.59 -7.34
C GLN A 51 -20.54 -2.24 -8.01
N ILE A 52 -20.40 -0.99 -8.46
CA ILE A 52 -19.19 -0.51 -9.13
C ILE A 52 -18.39 0.33 -8.16
N LYS A 53 -17.14 -0.07 -7.90
CA LYS A 53 -16.19 0.69 -7.09
C LYS A 53 -15.00 1.08 -7.96
N LEU A 54 -14.77 2.38 -8.11
CA LEU A 54 -13.62 2.93 -8.82
C LEU A 54 -12.58 3.33 -7.79
N THR A 55 -11.40 2.75 -7.85
CA THR A 55 -10.32 3.11 -6.93
C THR A 55 -8.94 2.90 -7.54
N LYS A 56 -8.00 3.70 -7.06
CA LYS A 56 -6.57 3.54 -7.30
C LYS A 56 -5.82 3.09 -6.05
N ASP A 57 -6.48 3.16 -4.90
CA ASP A 57 -5.89 2.79 -3.63
C ASP A 57 -5.68 1.27 -3.53
N GLY A 58 -4.49 0.87 -3.10
CA GLY A 58 -4.08 -0.52 -2.99
C GLY A 58 -4.85 -1.28 -1.91
N SER A 59 -5.05 -0.67 -0.74
CA SER A 59 -5.77 -1.27 0.40
C SER A 59 -7.21 -1.60 0.01
N THR A 60 -7.90 -0.63 -0.61
CA THR A 60 -9.25 -0.82 -1.11
C THR A 60 -9.33 -1.94 -2.15
N LEU A 61 -8.38 -2.00 -3.09
CA LEU A 61 -8.36 -3.06 -4.11
C LEU A 61 -8.15 -4.44 -3.49
N LEU A 62 -7.21 -4.56 -2.56
CA LEU A 62 -6.86 -5.84 -1.92
C LEU A 62 -7.99 -6.36 -1.03
N SER A 63 -8.75 -5.46 -0.41
CA SER A 63 -9.88 -5.81 0.45
C SER A 63 -11.12 -6.24 -0.34
N GLU A 64 -11.34 -5.68 -1.54
CA GLU A 64 -12.47 -6.04 -2.40
C GLU A 64 -12.19 -7.27 -3.28
N MET A 65 -10.92 -7.57 -3.55
CA MET A 65 -10.53 -8.75 -4.32
C MET A 65 -10.61 -10.02 -3.47
N GLN A 66 -11.25 -11.06 -3.99
CA GLN A 66 -11.24 -12.39 -3.37
C GLN A 66 -9.91 -13.12 -3.66
N ILE A 67 -8.93 -12.91 -2.79
CA ILE A 67 -7.60 -13.51 -2.92
C ILE A 67 -7.64 -14.96 -2.40
N GLN A 68 -7.49 -15.93 -3.30
CA GLN A 68 -7.43 -17.36 -2.93
C GLN A 68 -6.05 -17.80 -2.44
N HIS A 69 -4.98 -17.20 -2.96
CA HIS A 69 -3.63 -17.64 -2.64
C HIS A 69 -3.22 -17.20 -1.22
N PRO A 70 -2.80 -18.11 -0.31
CA PRO A 70 -2.55 -17.78 1.09
C PRO A 70 -1.45 -16.73 1.27
N THR A 71 -0.38 -16.81 0.48
CA THR A 71 0.72 -15.83 0.51
C THR A 71 0.27 -14.44 0.06
N ALA A 72 -0.55 -14.34 -1.00
CA ALA A 72 -1.10 -13.06 -1.43
C ALA A 72 -2.07 -12.49 -0.38
N ALA A 73 -2.82 -13.34 0.32
CA ALA A 73 -3.68 -12.91 1.43
C ALA A 73 -2.86 -12.41 2.65
N MET A 74 -1.68 -12.98 2.91
CA MET A 74 -0.75 -12.43 3.91
C MET A 74 -0.21 -11.06 3.49
N ILE A 75 0.20 -10.91 2.23
CA ILE A 75 0.67 -9.62 1.70
C ILE A 75 -0.45 -8.57 1.73
N GLY A 76 -1.67 -8.96 1.38
CA GLY A 76 -2.86 -8.09 1.48
C GLY A 76 -3.10 -7.58 2.90
N ARG A 77 -2.98 -8.46 3.90
CA ARG A 77 -3.07 -8.07 5.32
C ARG A 77 -1.96 -7.10 5.74
N ALA A 78 -0.73 -7.28 5.25
CA ALA A 78 0.35 -6.34 5.52
C ALA A 78 0.11 -4.96 4.87
N ALA A 79 -0.50 -4.93 3.69
CA ALA A 79 -0.91 -3.68 3.04
C ALA A 79 -2.04 -2.97 3.80
N ASN A 80 -3.03 -3.72 4.31
CA ASN A 80 -4.10 -3.15 5.13
C ASN A 80 -3.55 -2.61 6.47
N ALA A 81 -2.64 -3.33 7.12
CA ALA A 81 -2.00 -2.83 8.34
C ALA A 81 -1.19 -1.53 8.11
N GLN A 82 -0.60 -1.37 6.91
CA GLN A 82 0.06 -0.12 6.52
C GLN A 82 -0.94 1.02 6.35
N ASP A 83 -2.11 0.73 5.79
CA ASP A 83 -3.21 1.68 5.64
C ASP A 83 -3.76 2.12 7.01
N ASP A 84 -3.93 1.19 7.94
CA ASP A 84 -4.47 1.47 9.27
C ASP A 84 -3.54 2.37 10.11
N ILE A 85 -2.22 2.22 9.98
CA ILE A 85 -1.23 2.98 10.77
C ILE A 85 -0.84 4.30 10.09
N VAL A 86 -0.60 4.27 8.76
CA VAL A 86 -0.03 5.40 8.01
C VAL A 86 -1.05 6.04 7.06
N GLY A 87 -1.98 5.26 6.50
CA GLY A 87 -2.99 5.74 5.55
C GLY A 87 -2.52 5.98 4.11
N ASP A 88 -1.22 5.75 3.82
CA ASP A 88 -0.64 5.84 2.48
C ASP A 88 0.49 4.82 2.28
N GLY A 89 0.92 4.64 1.03
CA GLY A 89 2.02 3.75 0.67
C GLY A 89 1.66 2.26 0.61
N THR A 90 0.37 1.93 0.63
CA THR A 90 -0.16 0.56 0.55
C THR A 90 0.33 -0.17 -0.71
N THR A 91 0.23 0.49 -1.87
CA THR A 91 0.73 -0.02 -3.15
C THR A 91 2.25 -0.20 -3.14
N THR A 92 2.99 0.76 -2.57
CA THR A 92 4.45 0.72 -2.49
C THR A 92 4.93 -0.48 -1.66
N ASN A 93 4.26 -0.75 -0.53
CA ASN A 93 4.57 -1.89 0.32
C ASN A 93 4.47 -3.22 -0.44
N VAL A 94 3.37 -3.41 -1.18
CA VAL A 94 3.18 -4.64 -1.98
C VAL A 94 4.20 -4.77 -3.09
N LEU A 95 4.50 -3.66 -3.79
CA LEU A 95 5.51 -3.64 -4.84
C LEU A 95 6.91 -3.98 -4.30
N PHE A 96 7.25 -3.42 -3.14
CA PHE A 96 8.51 -3.67 -2.46
C PHE A 96 8.66 -5.15 -2.08
N ILE A 97 7.62 -5.76 -1.48
CA ILE A 97 7.62 -7.19 -1.15
C ILE A 97 7.77 -8.06 -2.41
N GLY A 98 7.05 -7.73 -3.49
CA GLY A 98 7.14 -8.46 -4.75
C GLY A 98 8.54 -8.44 -5.35
N GLU A 99 9.18 -7.27 -5.38
CA GLU A 99 10.53 -7.12 -5.93
C GLU A 99 11.59 -7.75 -5.02
N LEU A 100 11.42 -7.64 -3.70
CA LEU A 100 12.27 -8.32 -2.72
C LEU A 100 12.25 -9.83 -2.93
N MET A 101 11.07 -10.42 -3.13
CA MET A 101 10.92 -11.85 -3.41
C MET A 101 11.52 -12.24 -4.76
N ARG A 102 11.40 -11.39 -5.78
CA ARG A 102 12.01 -11.59 -7.11
C ARG A 102 13.54 -11.66 -7.02
N LYS A 103 14.16 -10.76 -6.24
CA LYS A 103 15.62 -10.77 -6.01
C LYS A 103 16.07 -11.93 -5.14
N ALA A 104 15.33 -12.24 -4.08
CA ALA A 104 15.61 -13.39 -3.24
C ALA A 104 15.59 -14.70 -4.04
N GLU A 105 14.65 -14.87 -4.96
CA GLU A 105 14.54 -16.05 -5.81
C GLU A 105 15.79 -16.29 -6.68
N THR A 106 16.44 -15.23 -7.19
CA THR A 106 17.70 -15.34 -7.93
C THR A 106 18.78 -16.00 -7.07
N TYR A 107 18.99 -15.50 -5.85
CA TYR A 107 19.98 -16.05 -4.91
C TYR A 107 19.62 -17.46 -4.41
N LEU A 108 18.33 -17.74 -4.23
CA LEU A 108 17.87 -19.09 -3.89
C LEU A 108 18.17 -20.09 -5.00
N THR A 109 18.07 -19.67 -6.27
CA THR A 109 18.38 -20.49 -7.44
C THR A 109 19.89 -20.78 -7.54
N GLU A 110 20.73 -19.84 -7.08
CA GLU A 110 22.18 -20.01 -6.95
C GLU A 110 22.59 -20.95 -5.79
N GLY A 111 21.63 -21.43 -4.99
CA GLY A 111 21.87 -22.38 -3.91
C GLY A 111 22.15 -21.75 -2.54
N ILE A 112 21.95 -20.44 -2.40
CA ILE A 112 22.10 -19.76 -1.10
C ILE A 112 20.97 -20.20 -0.16
N HIS A 113 21.32 -20.57 1.07
CA HIS A 113 20.33 -20.97 2.06
C HIS A 113 19.44 -19.77 2.45
N PRO A 114 18.09 -19.88 2.47
CA PRO A 114 17.18 -18.76 2.74
C PRO A 114 17.50 -18.01 4.04
N ARG A 115 18.02 -18.70 5.05
CA ARG A 115 18.40 -18.09 6.33
C ARG A 115 19.42 -16.97 6.17
N ILE A 116 20.45 -17.18 5.34
CA ILE A 116 21.51 -16.19 5.11
C ILE A 116 20.92 -14.94 4.44
N LEU A 117 19.96 -15.12 3.52
CA LEU A 117 19.25 -13.99 2.90
C LEU A 117 18.45 -13.20 3.93
N VAL A 118 17.73 -13.87 4.83
CA VAL A 118 16.96 -13.20 5.88
C VAL A 118 17.88 -12.42 6.82
N ASP A 119 19.00 -13.01 7.25
CA ASP A 119 19.95 -12.34 8.13
C ASP A 119 20.60 -11.12 7.44
N GLY A 120 20.86 -11.20 6.14
CA GLY A 120 21.33 -10.09 5.32
C GLY A 120 20.29 -8.97 5.16
N LEU A 121 19.02 -9.32 4.92
CA LEU A 121 17.92 -8.35 4.84
C LEU A 121 17.66 -7.64 6.17
N GLU A 122 17.76 -8.36 7.28
CA GLU A 122 17.63 -7.78 8.62
C GLU A 122 18.76 -6.77 8.89
N SER A 123 19.99 -7.12 8.53
CA SER A 123 21.14 -6.21 8.64
C SER A 123 20.96 -4.96 7.75
N ALA A 124 20.49 -5.14 6.52
CA ALA A 124 20.22 -4.04 5.60
C ALA A 124 19.08 -3.13 6.08
N LYS A 125 18.03 -3.70 6.69
CA LYS A 125 16.92 -2.94 7.28
C LYS A 125 17.42 -1.99 8.37
N ILE A 126 18.26 -2.50 9.29
CA ILE A 126 18.80 -1.69 10.39
C ILE A 126 19.58 -0.50 9.84
N GLU A 127 20.45 -0.72 8.85
CA GLU A 127 21.24 0.36 8.27
C GLU A 127 20.39 1.35 7.46
N THR A 128 19.39 0.84 6.73
CA THR A 128 18.45 1.70 5.99
C THR A 128 17.67 2.62 6.93
N LEU A 129 17.26 2.13 8.10
CA LEU A 129 16.58 2.96 9.10
C LEU A 129 17.49 4.05 9.66
N LYS A 130 18.77 3.76 9.90
CA LYS A 130 19.74 4.81 10.31
C LYS A 130 19.92 5.85 9.21
N PHE A 131 20.06 5.41 7.97
CA PHE A 131 20.19 6.32 6.83
C PHE A 131 18.96 7.21 6.66
N LEU A 132 17.74 6.68 6.88
CA LEU A 132 16.51 7.48 6.82
C LEU A 132 16.47 8.59 7.89
N GLU A 133 17.04 8.35 9.07
CA GLU A 133 17.15 9.35 10.13
C GLU A 133 18.12 10.48 9.78
N GLU A 134 19.17 10.18 9.00
CA GLU A 134 20.13 11.17 8.50
C GLU A 134 19.62 11.89 7.24
N PHE A 135 18.84 11.20 6.41
CA PHE A 135 18.34 11.71 5.13
C PHE A 135 17.11 12.62 5.28
N LYS A 136 16.33 12.46 6.36
CA LYS A 136 15.12 13.26 6.56
C LYS A 136 15.48 14.74 6.80
N GLU A 137 14.76 15.63 6.12
CA GLU A 137 14.86 17.06 6.38
C GLU A 137 13.80 17.48 7.40
N VAL A 138 14.25 18.11 8.50
CA VAL A 138 13.34 18.68 9.50
C VAL A 138 12.90 20.06 9.01
N LEU A 139 11.68 20.12 8.49
CA LEU A 139 11.08 21.36 8.00
C LEU A 139 10.10 21.92 9.03
N THR A 140 10.09 23.25 9.19
CA THR A 140 9.04 23.92 9.96
C THR A 140 7.72 23.87 9.18
N PRO A 141 6.59 23.54 9.83
CA PRO A 141 5.30 23.40 9.15
C PRO A 141 4.77 24.77 8.71
N ASP A 142 5.16 25.21 7.52
CA ASP A 142 4.55 26.33 6.80
C ASP A 142 3.29 25.86 6.08
N ARG A 143 2.30 26.76 5.93
CA ARG A 143 1.06 26.46 5.20
C ARG A 143 1.34 26.02 3.76
N ASN A 144 2.29 26.67 3.08
CA ASN A 144 2.62 26.32 1.70
C ASN A 144 3.21 24.90 1.60
N LEU A 145 4.09 24.54 2.54
CA LEU A 145 4.65 23.19 2.61
C LEU A 145 3.56 22.14 2.85
N LEU A 146 2.60 22.41 3.72
CA LEU A 146 1.48 21.50 3.97
C LEU A 146 0.59 21.32 2.74
N ILE A 147 0.34 22.39 1.99
CA ILE A 147 -0.37 22.33 0.71
C ILE A 147 0.39 21.46 -0.28
N ASP A 148 1.71 21.61 -0.36
CA ASP A 148 2.55 20.80 -1.25
C ASP A 148 2.48 19.31 -0.89
N VAL A 149 2.51 18.97 0.40
CA VAL A 149 2.36 17.59 0.90
C VAL A 149 0.97 17.04 0.59
N ALA A 150 -0.10 17.79 0.88
CA ALA A 150 -1.47 17.38 0.59
C ALA A 150 -1.68 17.17 -0.92
N ARG A 151 -1.16 18.09 -1.74
CA ARG A 151 -1.19 18.01 -3.20
C ARG A 151 -0.44 16.78 -3.70
N ALA A 152 0.75 16.48 -3.17
CA ALA A 152 1.53 15.31 -3.57
C ALA A 152 0.77 14.00 -3.31
N SER A 153 0.10 13.87 -2.15
CA SER A 153 -0.71 12.69 -1.85
C SER A 153 -1.96 12.61 -2.72
N LEU A 154 -2.72 13.70 -2.85
CA LEU A 154 -3.98 13.75 -3.59
C LEU A 154 -3.81 13.52 -5.09
N GLN A 155 -2.74 14.04 -5.70
CA GLN A 155 -2.45 13.84 -7.12
C GLN A 155 -2.27 12.37 -7.51
N THR A 156 -1.98 11.49 -6.55
CA THR A 156 -1.91 10.05 -6.82
C THR A 156 -3.30 9.44 -6.98
N LYS A 157 -4.35 9.99 -6.36
CA LYS A 157 -5.69 9.38 -6.30
C LYS A 157 -6.72 10.07 -7.20
N ILE A 158 -6.61 11.40 -7.38
CA ILE A 158 -7.59 12.21 -8.11
C ILE A 158 -6.95 13.05 -9.23
N HIS A 159 -7.80 13.60 -10.10
CA HIS A 159 -7.35 14.43 -11.22
C HIS A 159 -6.67 15.71 -10.71
N GLN A 160 -5.60 16.16 -11.38
CA GLN A 160 -4.73 17.25 -10.94
C GLN A 160 -5.48 18.54 -10.53
N LYS A 161 -6.38 19.04 -11.39
CA LYS A 161 -7.20 20.23 -11.09
C LYS A 161 -8.02 20.11 -9.79
N MET A 162 -8.51 18.91 -9.51
CA MET A 162 -9.29 18.64 -8.29
C MET A 162 -8.38 18.47 -7.08
N ALA A 163 -7.18 17.89 -7.27
CA ALA A 163 -6.17 17.78 -6.23
C ALA A 163 -5.72 19.14 -5.70
N GLU A 164 -5.59 20.14 -6.58
CA GLU A 164 -5.23 21.51 -6.18
C GLU A 164 -6.29 22.13 -5.27
N GLN A 165 -7.56 22.09 -5.67
CA GLN A 165 -8.66 22.60 -4.83
C GLN A 165 -8.80 21.83 -3.51
N MET A 166 -8.71 20.49 -3.55
CA MET A 166 -8.81 19.68 -2.34
C MET A 166 -7.63 19.86 -1.39
N ALA A 167 -6.42 20.14 -1.90
CA ALA A 167 -5.24 20.35 -1.07
C ALA A 167 -5.40 21.57 -0.16
N ASP A 168 -5.99 22.66 -0.66
CA ASP A 168 -6.30 23.85 0.15
C ASP A 168 -7.31 23.51 1.26
N ILE A 169 -8.42 22.85 0.91
CA ILE A 169 -9.48 22.47 1.86
C ILE A 169 -8.94 21.54 2.96
N VAL A 170 -8.18 20.51 2.58
CA VAL A 170 -7.58 19.55 3.53
C VAL A 170 -6.59 20.26 4.45
N THR A 171 -5.76 21.15 3.91
CA THR A 171 -4.78 21.88 4.72
C THR A 171 -5.46 22.81 5.72
N ASP A 172 -6.49 23.54 5.30
CA ASP A 172 -7.23 24.45 6.19
C ASP A 172 -8.01 23.66 7.27
N ALA A 173 -8.58 22.51 6.93
CA ALA A 173 -9.22 21.62 7.90
C ALA A 173 -8.22 21.12 8.96
N VAL A 174 -7.04 20.64 8.54
CA VAL A 174 -5.99 20.16 9.45
C VAL A 174 -5.42 21.30 10.32
N LEU A 175 -5.24 22.49 9.76
CA LEU A 175 -4.78 23.66 10.53
C LEU A 175 -5.81 24.11 11.57
N THR A 176 -7.10 23.98 11.27
CA THR A 176 -8.19 24.37 12.19
C THR A 176 -8.26 23.45 13.42
N ILE A 177 -7.98 22.16 13.26
CA ILE A 177 -8.02 21.18 14.35
C ILE A 177 -6.71 21.09 15.15
N ARG A 178 -5.62 21.64 14.62
CA ARG A 178 -4.29 21.53 15.25
C ARG A 178 -4.26 22.23 16.62
N ARG A 179 -4.14 21.44 17.68
CA ARG A 179 -3.90 21.93 19.06
C ARG A 179 -2.55 21.45 19.55
N GLU A 180 -1.63 22.39 19.72
CA GLU A 180 -0.27 22.25 20.27
C GLU A 180 0.57 21.16 19.58
N ASP A 181 0.24 19.87 19.69
CA ASP A 181 0.89 18.75 18.96
C ASP A 181 -0.02 17.53 18.66
N ASN A 182 -1.27 17.49 19.10
CA ASN A 182 -2.15 16.34 18.85
C ASN A 182 -3.25 16.70 17.83
N ILE A 183 -3.32 15.93 16.75
CA ILE A 183 -4.29 16.11 15.67
C ILE A 183 -5.31 14.98 15.74
N ASP A 184 -6.53 15.32 16.15
CA ASP A 184 -7.64 14.37 16.15
C ASP A 184 -8.46 14.52 14.87
N LEU A 185 -8.30 13.55 13.96
CA LEU A 185 -9.02 13.52 12.69
C LEU A 185 -10.52 13.30 12.84
N HIS A 186 -11.01 12.83 14.00
CA HIS A 186 -12.45 12.70 14.25
C HIS A 186 -13.16 14.05 14.40
N MET A 187 -12.41 15.15 14.57
CA MET A 187 -12.97 16.50 14.57
C MET A 187 -13.31 17.01 13.16
N VAL A 188 -12.89 16.29 12.11
CA VAL A 188 -13.21 16.62 10.71
C VAL A 188 -14.34 15.70 10.23
N GLU A 189 -15.52 16.29 10.02
CA GLU A 189 -16.67 15.56 9.49
C GLU A 189 -16.71 15.62 7.95
N ILE A 190 -16.71 14.46 7.30
CA ILE A 190 -16.80 14.36 5.84
C ILE A 190 -18.26 14.13 5.44
N MET A 191 -18.94 15.19 4.97
CA MET A 191 -20.32 15.11 4.51
C MET A 191 -20.41 14.96 2.98
N HIS A 192 -21.09 13.92 2.52
CA HIS A 192 -21.29 13.65 1.09
C HIS A 192 -22.67 14.12 0.60
N MET A 193 -22.70 15.00 -0.42
CA MET A 193 -23.93 15.42 -1.09
C MET A 193 -24.00 14.89 -2.53
N LYS A 194 -25.09 14.19 -2.88
CA LYS A 194 -25.24 13.54 -4.21
C LYS A 194 -25.63 14.47 -5.37
N HIS A 195 -26.03 15.72 -5.09
CA HIS A 195 -26.71 16.59 -6.06
C HIS A 195 -25.77 17.57 -6.80
N LYS A 196 -24.46 17.56 -6.53
CA LYS A 196 -23.49 18.54 -7.06
C LYS A 196 -22.30 17.84 -7.71
N LEU A 197 -21.49 18.61 -8.47
CA LEU A 197 -20.25 18.10 -9.04
C LEU A 197 -19.17 17.98 -7.96
N VAL A 198 -18.21 17.08 -8.18
CA VAL A 198 -17.07 16.89 -7.25
C VAL A 198 -16.19 18.14 -7.16
N THR A 199 -16.24 19.02 -8.15
CA THR A 199 -15.58 20.34 -8.13
C THR A 199 -16.25 21.35 -7.21
N ASP A 200 -17.46 21.08 -6.72
CA ASP A 200 -18.20 22.00 -5.86
C ASP A 200 -17.94 21.79 -4.36
N THR A 201 -17.02 20.89 -4.00
CA THR A 201 -16.64 20.63 -2.61
C THR A 201 -16.00 21.87 -1.99
N LYS A 202 -16.42 22.18 -0.76
CA LYS A 202 -15.99 23.30 0.07
C LYS A 202 -15.81 22.84 1.50
#